data_AF-A5FTM0-F1
#
_entry.id   AF-A5FTM0-F1
#
_cell.length_a   1.000
_cell.length_b   1.000
_cell.length_c   1.000
_cell.angle_alpha   90.00
_cell.angle_beta   90.00
_cell.angle_gamma   90.00
#
_symmetry.space_group_name_H-M   'P 1'
#
loop_
_entity.id
_entity.type
_entity.pdbx_description
1 polymer ?
#
loop_
_entity_poly.entity_id
_entity_poly.type
_entity_poly.pdbx_seq_one_letter_code
_entity_poly.pdbx_strand_id
1 'polypeptide(L)'
;MGTVRVMFRPRRQSPVVPVRLRRRAFFEGVFDMSALSMLSGHLSVSTAARVSAGQIAVALETGHLSAIGDSHARALVAGVFSEHDPDLILRATSEAGGTPATANALYLESLADGMPCCPGWEHLMREIL
;
A
#
# COMPACT_ATOMS: atom_id res chain seq x y z
N MET A 1 63.86 17.93 36.51
CA MET A 1 63.39 16.61 36.07
C MET A 1 61.89 16.56 36.31
N GLY A 2 61.10 16.83 35.27
CA GLY A 2 59.65 17.02 35.37
C GLY A 2 58.87 15.86 34.75
N THR A 3 57.95 15.30 35.53
CA THR A 3 57.11 14.14 35.22
C THR A 3 56.03 14.49 34.19
N VAL A 4 55.98 13.77 33.07
CA VAL A 4 54.93 13.92 32.04
C VAL A 4 53.69 13.13 32.47
N ARG A 5 52.59 13.83 32.72
CA ARG A 5 51.28 13.22 33.06
C ARG A 5 50.45 13.13 31.78
N VAL A 6 50.26 11.90 31.28
CA VAL A 6 49.40 11.61 30.13
C VAL A 6 47.94 11.77 30.54
N MET A 7 47.24 12.73 29.95
CA MET A 7 45.81 12.96 30.18
C MET A 7 45.00 12.28 29.07
N PHE A 8 44.47 11.09 29.37
CA PHE A 8 43.53 10.36 28.52
C PHE A 8 42.18 11.09 28.52
N ARG A 9 41.76 11.65 27.37
CA ARG A 9 40.39 12.14 27.17
C ARG A 9 39.47 10.95 26.82
N PRO A 10 38.33 10.76 27.50
CA PRO A 10 37.35 9.76 27.10
C PRO A 10 36.64 10.20 25.82
N ARG A 11 36.60 9.31 24.81
CA ARG A 11 35.83 9.48 23.58
C ARG A 11 34.34 9.58 23.93
N ARG A 12 33.68 10.68 23.54
CA ARG A 12 32.22 10.75 23.50
C ARG A 12 31.73 9.70 22.50
N GLN A 13 31.02 8.68 22.98
CA GLN A 13 30.23 7.79 22.14
C GLN A 13 29.11 8.61 21.51
N SER A 14 29.17 8.82 20.19
CA SER A 14 28.05 9.31 19.41
C SER A 14 26.96 8.22 19.39
N PRO A 15 25.67 8.56 19.61
CA PRO A 15 24.60 7.61 19.39
C PRO A 15 24.54 7.27 17.89
N VAL A 16 24.68 5.99 17.58
CA VAL A 16 24.38 5.43 16.27
C VAL A 16 22.89 5.65 16.04
N VAL A 17 22.55 6.68 15.26
CA VAL A 17 21.21 6.84 14.73
C VAL A 17 21.02 5.69 13.74
N PRO A 18 20.06 4.77 13.95
CA PRO A 18 19.76 3.80 12.92
C PRO A 18 19.23 4.59 11.71
N VAL A 19 20.03 4.62 10.65
CA VAL A 19 19.57 5.00 9.32
C VAL A 19 18.44 4.02 9.01
N ARG A 20 17.20 4.48 9.21
CA ARG A 20 16.03 3.80 8.68
C ARG A 20 16.30 3.67 7.20
N LEU A 21 16.50 2.42 6.74
CA LEU A 21 16.56 2.10 5.34
C LEU A 21 15.31 2.71 4.69
N ARG A 22 15.50 3.85 4.02
CA ARG A 22 14.58 4.28 2.98
C ARG A 22 14.69 3.20 1.91
N ARG A 23 13.78 2.22 1.95
CA ARG A 23 13.51 1.36 0.79
C ARG A 23 12.90 2.25 -0.29
N ARG A 24 13.78 2.98 -0.97
CA ARG A 24 13.52 3.62 -2.24
C ARG A 24 13.65 2.52 -3.28
N ALA A 25 12.57 1.76 -3.48
CA ALA A 25 12.46 0.88 -4.63
C ALA A 25 12.15 1.78 -5.84
N PHE A 26 13.22 2.26 -6.49
CA PHE A 26 13.15 2.77 -7.85
C PHE A 26 13.10 1.55 -8.78
N PHE A 27 12.23 1.67 -9.78
CA PHE A 27 11.75 0.67 -10.70
C PHE A 27 12.85 0.06 -11.57
N GLU A 28 13.12 -1.24 -11.44
CA GLU A 28 13.85 -2.03 -12.45
C GLU A 28 13.29 -3.48 -12.53
N GLY A 29 12.46 -3.72 -13.53
CA GLY A 29 12.76 -4.77 -14.51
C GLY A 29 12.54 -6.24 -14.16
N VAL A 30 11.50 -6.61 -13.41
CA VAL A 30 10.79 -7.89 -13.55
C VAL A 30 9.33 -7.59 -13.18
N PHE A 31 8.35 -7.93 -14.02
CA PHE A 31 6.95 -7.93 -13.60
C PHE A 31 6.84 -8.93 -12.45
N ASP A 32 6.92 -8.45 -11.22
CA ASP A 32 6.48 -9.23 -10.09
C ASP A 32 5.01 -9.52 -10.37
N MET A 33 4.67 -10.80 -10.56
CA MET A 33 3.31 -11.27 -10.89
C MET A 33 2.39 -11.19 -9.65
N SER A 34 2.59 -10.17 -8.82
CA SER A 34 1.78 -9.91 -7.65
C SER A 34 0.44 -9.32 -8.09
N ALA A 35 -0.63 -9.69 -7.39
CA ALA A 35 -1.95 -9.16 -7.66
C ALA A 35 -1.93 -7.62 -7.52
N LEU A 36 -1.21 -7.07 -6.54
CA LEU A 36 -1.02 -5.62 -6.39
C LEU A 36 -0.37 -4.96 -7.62
N SER A 37 0.64 -5.60 -8.21
CA SER A 37 1.29 -5.11 -9.44
C SER A 37 0.31 -5.12 -10.61
N MET A 38 -0.47 -6.19 -10.76
CA MET A 38 -1.51 -6.30 -11.80
C MET A 38 -2.59 -5.21 -11.67
N LEU A 39 -3.14 -5.01 -10.46
CA LEU A 39 -4.11 -3.95 -10.20
C LEU A 39 -3.52 -2.57 -10.53
N SER A 40 -2.31 -2.30 -10.04
CA SER A 40 -1.65 -1.01 -10.27
C SER A 40 -1.36 -0.73 -11.75
N GLY A 41 -0.97 -1.76 -12.48
CA GLY A 41 -0.75 -1.70 -13.92
C GLY A 41 -2.05 -1.38 -14.65
N HIS A 42 -3.12 -2.11 -14.37
CA HIS A 42 -4.41 -1.90 -15.05
C HIS A 42 -5.00 -0.51 -14.78
N LEU A 43 -5.09 -0.10 -13.51
CA LEU A 43 -5.66 1.20 -13.14
C LEU A 43 -4.87 2.38 -13.73
N SER A 44 -3.57 2.18 -14.01
CA SER A 44 -2.70 3.19 -14.61
C SER A 44 -2.62 3.12 -16.14
N VAL A 45 -3.20 2.11 -16.81
CA VAL A 45 -3.09 1.94 -18.28
C VAL A 45 -3.86 3.02 -19.03
N SER A 46 -5.01 3.44 -18.50
CA SER A 46 -5.93 4.37 -19.16
C SER A 46 -5.79 5.81 -18.67
N THR A 47 -4.88 6.07 -17.72
CA THR A 47 -4.79 7.35 -17.03
C THR A 47 -3.37 7.92 -17.04
N ALA A 48 -3.25 9.24 -17.20
CA ALA A 48 -1.97 9.93 -17.08
C ALA A 48 -1.44 9.91 -15.64
N ALA A 49 -2.32 9.67 -14.67
CA ALA A 49 -1.97 9.52 -13.28
C ALA A 49 -1.61 8.07 -12.96
N ARG A 50 -0.55 7.88 -12.17
CA ARG A 50 -0.09 6.55 -11.78
C ARG A 50 -0.59 6.20 -10.39
N VAL A 51 -1.25 5.06 -10.28
CA VAL A 51 -1.48 4.40 -8.98
C VAL A 51 -0.34 3.40 -8.77
N SER A 52 0.35 3.52 -7.65
CA SER A 52 1.37 2.54 -7.26
C SER A 52 0.74 1.35 -6.53
N ALA A 53 1.35 0.17 -6.67
CA ALA A 53 1.01 -1.01 -5.87
C ALA A 53 1.00 -0.73 -4.36
N GLY A 54 1.89 0.14 -3.87
CA GLY A 54 1.94 0.53 -2.46
C GLY A 54 0.72 1.34 -2.00
N GLN A 55 0.16 2.20 -2.86
CA GLN A 55 -1.07 2.93 -2.53
C GLN A 55 -2.27 2.00 -2.45
N ILE A 56 -2.37 1.03 -3.38
CA ILE A 56 -3.40 0.00 -3.35
C ILE A 56 -3.25 -0.86 -2.09
N ALA A 57 -2.02 -1.28 -1.78
CA ALA A 57 -1.74 -2.09 -0.60
C ALA A 57 -2.19 -1.40 0.69
N VAL A 58 -1.80 -0.13 0.87
CA VAL A 58 -2.20 0.65 2.06
C VAL A 58 -3.72 0.78 2.17
N ALA A 59 -4.42 1.01 1.05
CA ALA A 59 -5.88 1.08 1.07
C ALA A 59 -6.55 -0.26 1.43
N LEU A 60 -6.05 -1.38 0.90
CA LEU A 60 -6.58 -2.72 1.19
C LEU A 60 -6.24 -3.19 2.62
N GLU A 61 -5.06 -2.85 3.11
CA GLU A 61 -4.61 -3.14 4.48
C GLU A 61 -5.45 -2.37 5.51
N THR A 62 -5.65 -1.07 5.27
CA THR A 62 -6.38 -0.20 6.22
C THR A 62 -7.89 -0.23 6.05
N GLY A 63 -8.37 -0.62 4.87
CA GLY A 63 -9.78 -0.55 4.51
C GLY A 63 -10.28 0.85 4.22
N HIS A 64 -9.38 1.82 3.94
CA HIS A 64 -9.75 3.22 3.80
C HIS A 64 -9.13 3.92 2.58
N LEU A 65 -9.96 4.65 1.84
CA LEU A 65 -9.53 5.48 0.70
C LEU A 65 -8.79 6.74 1.19
N SER A 66 -9.12 7.22 2.39
CA SER A 66 -8.42 8.35 3.02
C SER A 66 -6.93 8.08 3.30
N ALA A 67 -6.50 6.82 3.30
CA ALA A 67 -5.09 6.46 3.43
C ALA A 67 -4.28 6.89 2.19
N ILE A 68 -4.95 7.19 1.07
CA ILE A 68 -4.36 7.72 -0.16
C ILE A 68 -4.48 9.25 -0.16
N GLY A 69 -3.33 9.91 -0.01
CA GLY A 69 -3.25 11.38 -0.02
C GLY A 69 -3.55 12.02 -1.39
N ASP A 70 -3.33 11.29 -2.48
CA ASP A 70 -3.60 11.76 -3.84
C ASP A 70 -5.07 11.49 -4.22
N SER A 71 -5.82 12.55 -4.55
CA SER A 71 -7.24 12.46 -4.86
C SER A 71 -7.55 11.69 -6.15
N HIS A 72 -6.67 11.74 -7.14
CA HIS A 72 -6.87 11.02 -8.38
C HIS A 72 -6.57 9.54 -8.21
N ALA A 73 -5.48 9.20 -7.51
CA ALA A 73 -5.19 7.82 -7.15
C ALA A 73 -6.30 7.21 -6.29
N ARG A 74 -6.90 8.00 -5.39
CA ARG A 74 -8.05 7.58 -4.60
C ARG A 74 -9.25 7.19 -5.46
N ALA A 75 -9.60 8.03 -6.44
CA ALA A 75 -10.69 7.75 -7.37
C ALA A 75 -10.45 6.47 -8.19
N LEU A 76 -9.19 6.24 -8.61
CA LEU A 76 -8.82 5.01 -9.31
C LEU A 76 -8.91 3.77 -8.42
N VAL A 77 -8.45 3.87 -7.16
CA VAL A 77 -8.55 2.76 -6.21
C VAL A 77 -10.01 2.47 -5.83
N ALA A 78 -10.87 3.48 -5.74
CA ALA A 78 -12.31 3.29 -5.55
C ALA A 78 -12.95 2.44 -6.66
N GLY A 79 -12.46 2.59 -7.90
CA GLY A 79 -12.91 1.83 -9.07
C GLY A 79 -12.48 0.36 -9.11
N VAL A 80 -11.57 -0.08 -8.25
CA VAL A 80 -10.97 -1.42 -8.31
C VAL A 80 -12.02 -2.55 -8.30
N PHE A 81 -13.11 -2.38 -7.55
CA PHE A 81 -14.17 -3.39 -7.42
C PHE A 81 -15.05 -3.54 -8.66
N SER A 82 -15.17 -2.47 -9.47
CA SER A 82 -15.95 -2.49 -10.71
C SER A 82 -15.14 -3.00 -11.90
N GLU A 83 -13.81 -2.86 -11.85
CA GLU A 83 -12.92 -3.19 -12.96
C GLU A 83 -12.33 -4.61 -12.83
N HIS A 84 -12.31 -5.17 -11.63
CA HIS A 84 -11.55 -6.39 -11.35
C HIS A 84 -12.35 -7.50 -10.67
N ASP A 85 -11.90 -8.72 -10.96
CA ASP A 85 -12.47 -9.92 -10.40
C ASP A 85 -12.23 -9.97 -8.87
N PRO A 86 -13.25 -10.35 -8.07
CA PRO A 86 -13.12 -10.47 -6.62
C PRO A 86 -11.94 -11.32 -6.15
N ASP A 87 -11.59 -12.39 -6.86
CA ASP A 87 -10.46 -13.26 -6.49
C ASP A 87 -9.11 -12.55 -6.66
N LEU A 88 -9.00 -11.64 -7.63
CA LEU A 88 -7.80 -10.83 -7.79
C LEU A 88 -7.67 -9.81 -6.64
N ILE A 89 -8.79 -9.18 -6.26
CA ILE A 89 -8.84 -8.22 -5.16
C ILE A 89 -8.51 -8.89 -3.83
N LEU A 90 -9.04 -10.08 -3.56
CA LEU A 90 -8.73 -10.84 -2.34
C LEU A 90 -7.26 -11.28 -2.28
N ARG A 91 -6.68 -11.70 -3.41
CA ARG A 91 -5.23 -11.99 -3.47
C ARG A 91 -4.40 -10.75 -3.18
N ALA A 92 -4.71 -9.62 -3.80
CA ALA A 92 -4.03 -8.35 -3.52
C ALA A 92 -4.18 -7.90 -2.07
N THR A 93 -5.36 -8.14 -1.49
CA THR A 93 -5.63 -7.85 -0.07
C THR A 93 -4.75 -8.69 0.84
N SER A 94 -4.65 -10.00 0.56
CA SER A 94 -3.76 -10.89 1.31
C SER A 94 -2.29 -10.51 1.16
N GLU A 95 -1.84 -10.12 -0.04
CA GLU A 95 -0.48 -9.63 -0.28
C GLU A 95 -0.19 -8.34 0.49
N ALA A 96 -1.19 -7.47 0.64
CA ALA A 96 -1.10 -6.23 1.41
C ALA A 96 -1.13 -6.42 2.93
N GLY A 97 -1.38 -7.65 3.43
CA GLY A 97 -1.58 -7.92 4.86
C GLY A 97 -2.97 -7.54 5.37
N GLY A 98 -3.91 -7.25 4.47
CA GLY A 98 -5.31 -7.01 4.80
C GLY A 98 -6.12 -8.29 4.99
N THR A 99 -7.42 -8.12 5.20
CA THR A 99 -8.40 -9.21 5.34
C THR A 99 -9.61 -8.95 4.45
N PRO A 100 -10.47 -9.95 4.17
CA PRO A 100 -11.73 -9.71 3.47
C PRO A 100 -12.57 -8.59 4.12
N ALA A 101 -12.52 -8.46 5.44
CA ALA A 101 -13.22 -7.40 6.16
C ALA A 101 -12.67 -5.99 5.86
N THR A 102 -11.34 -5.82 5.76
CA THR A 102 -10.75 -4.51 5.41
C THR A 102 -11.00 -4.17 3.94
N ALA A 103 -10.89 -5.15 3.04
CA ALA A 103 -11.27 -4.94 1.64
C ALA A 103 -12.76 -4.58 1.49
N ASN A 104 -13.64 -5.20 2.27
CA ASN A 104 -15.06 -4.85 2.26
C ASN A 104 -15.33 -3.47 2.86
N ALA A 105 -14.58 -3.05 3.89
CA ALA A 105 -14.67 -1.67 4.40
C ALA A 105 -14.29 -0.65 3.31
N LEU A 106 -13.24 -0.94 2.53
CA LEU A 106 -12.85 -0.10 1.40
C LEU A 106 -13.93 -0.04 0.31
N TYR A 107 -14.59 -1.16 0.02
CA TYR A 107 -15.74 -1.22 -0.90
C TYR A 107 -16.90 -0.37 -0.40
N LEU A 108 -17.27 -0.47 0.87
CA LEU A 108 -18.36 0.33 1.43
C LEU A 108 -18.04 1.82 1.40
N GLU A 109 -16.77 2.20 1.63
CA GLU A 109 -16.31 3.58 1.47
C GLU A 109 -16.39 4.03 0.00
N SER A 110 -16.04 3.18 -0.97
CA SER A 110 -16.15 3.53 -2.39
C SER A 110 -17.60 3.72 -2.84
N LEU A 111 -18.55 2.96 -2.29
CA LEU A 111 -19.99 3.18 -2.53
C LEU A 111 -20.44 4.54 -1.99
N ALA A 112 -19.96 4.95 -0.82
CA ALA A 112 -20.25 6.26 -0.26
C ALA A 112 -19.70 7.40 -1.13
N ASP A 113 -18.58 7.15 -1.83
CA ASP A 113 -17.98 8.04 -2.82
C ASP A 113 -18.67 7.99 -4.21
N GLY A 114 -19.76 7.22 -4.35
CA GLY A 114 -20.60 7.19 -5.55
C GLY A 114 -20.22 6.12 -6.58
N MET A 115 -19.36 5.17 -6.23
CA MET A 115 -19.11 4.01 -7.09
C MET A 115 -20.37 3.13 -7.21
N PRO A 116 -20.57 2.45 -8.35
CA PRO A 116 -21.71 1.56 -8.52
C PRO A 116 -21.56 0.30 -7.67
N CYS A 117 -22.68 -0.31 -7.31
CA CYS A 117 -22.69 -1.63 -6.69
C CYS A 117 -22.01 -2.66 -7.59
N CYS A 118 -21.32 -3.62 -6.97
CA CYS A 118 -20.64 -4.72 -7.63
C CYS A 118 -21.24 -6.05 -7.17
N PRO A 119 -22.29 -6.57 -7.85
CA PRO A 119 -23.03 -7.75 -7.37
C PRO A 119 -22.17 -8.98 -7.13
N GLY A 120 -21.11 -9.18 -7.93
CA GLY A 120 -20.15 -10.28 -7.74
C GLY A 120 -19.37 -10.16 -6.43
N TRP A 121 -18.88 -8.95 -6.12
CA TRP A 121 -18.21 -8.66 -4.85
C TRP A 121 -19.18 -8.81 -3.66
N GLU A 122 -20.37 -8.21 -3.74
CA GLU A 122 -21.38 -8.26 -2.68
C GLU A 122 -21.89 -9.67 -2.41
N HIS A 123 -22.00 -10.50 -3.44
CA HIS A 123 -22.35 -11.90 -3.28
C HIS A 123 -21.26 -12.67 -2.54
N LEU A 124 -20.01 -12.51 -2.97
CA LEU A 124 -18.87 -13.17 -2.33
C LEU A 124 -18.75 -12.77 -0.86
N MET A 125 -18.86 -11.48 -0.54
CA MET A 125 -18.76 -11.00 0.85
C MET A 125 -19.84 -11.58 1.75
N ARG A 126 -21.06 -11.82 1.24
CA ARG A 126 -22.13 -12.50 2.01
C ARG A 126 -21.83 -13.95 2.34
N GLU A 127 -20.92 -14.60 1.61
CA GLU A 127 -20.56 -16.00 1.84
C GLU A 127 -19.40 -16.15 2.82
N ILE A 128 -18.53 -15.13 2.94
CA ILE A 128 -17.25 -15.24 3.66
C ILE A 128 -17.11 -14.31 4.87
N LEU A 129 -18.04 -13.37 5.10
CA LEU A 129 -18.11 -12.49 6.28
C LEU A 129 -19.36 -12.77 7.11
#